data_AF-X0QEL7-F1
#
_entry.id   AF-X0QEL7-F1
#
_cell.length_a   1.000
_cell.length_b   1.000
_cell.length_c   1.000
_cell.angle_alpha   90.00
_cell.angle_beta   90.00
_cell.angle_gamma   90.00
#
_symmetry.space_group_name_H-M   'P 1'
#
loop_
_entity.id
_entity.type
_entity.pdbx_description
1 polymer ?
#
loop_
_entity_poly.entity_id
_entity_poly.type
_entity_poly.pdbx_seq_one_letter_code
_entity_poly.pdbx_strand_id
1 'polypeptide(L)'
;MKVLEHTSVEDIAKDYLYQFQVVFLQKQLYSDREAGEIFSALRQKAIRQYQALTGKSITTEEFHKMVWGLSDPLKEGITELAQDDVRFGRTKLISKSMDGTWLV
;
A
#
# COMPACT_ATOMS: atom_id res chain seq x y z
N MET A 1 3.23 27.74 -14.11
CA MET A 1 2.75 26.89 -13.00
C MET A 1 3.56 25.60 -13.05
N LYS A 2 4.46 25.35 -12.08
CA LYS A 2 5.26 24.12 -12.05
C LYS A 2 4.29 22.98 -11.73
N VAL A 3 3.94 22.19 -12.73
CA VAL A 3 3.31 20.88 -12.51
C VAL A 3 4.33 20.09 -11.71
N LEU A 4 4.05 19.84 -10.43
CA LEU A 4 4.87 18.91 -9.64
C LEU A 4 4.92 17.61 -10.45
N GLU A 5 6.10 17.13 -10.79
CA GLU A 5 6.25 15.92 -11.60
C GLU A 5 5.70 14.75 -10.78
N HIS A 6 4.44 14.36 -11.04
CA HIS A 6 3.87 13.14 -10.51
C HIS A 6 4.66 11.98 -11.12
N THR A 7 5.61 11.43 -10.37
CA THR A 7 6.37 10.27 -10.85
C THR A 7 5.55 9.02 -10.58
N SER A 8 5.49 8.11 -11.55
CA SER A 8 4.82 6.81 -11.40
C SER A 8 5.37 5.96 -10.24
N VAL A 9 6.53 6.35 -9.67
CA VAL A 9 7.13 5.77 -8.46
C VAL A 9 6.43 6.25 -7.19
N GLU A 10 6.10 7.53 -7.10
CA GLU A 10 5.36 8.08 -5.94
C GLU A 10 3.99 7.44 -5.82
N ASP A 11 3.33 7.16 -6.95
CA ASP A 11 2.02 6.50 -6.97
C ASP A 11 2.06 5.07 -6.40
N ILE A 12 3.18 4.35 -6.57
CA ILE A 12 3.38 3.03 -5.94
C ILE A 12 3.45 3.17 -4.41
N ALA A 13 4.16 4.19 -3.92
CA ALA A 13 4.26 4.45 -2.47
C ALA A 13 2.90 4.85 -1.87
N LYS A 14 2.13 5.68 -2.59
CA LYS A 14 0.76 6.09 -2.21
C LYS A 14 -0.18 4.89 -2.17
N ASP A 15 -0.20 4.06 -3.21
CA ASP A 15 -1.06 2.88 -3.30
C ASP A 15 -0.75 1.89 -2.18
N TYR A 16 0.54 1.62 -1.94
CA TYR A 16 0.96 0.78 -0.82
C TYR A 16 0.48 1.33 0.52
N LEU A 17 0.67 2.64 0.78
CA LEU A 17 0.25 3.26 2.02
C LEU A 17 -1.26 3.20 2.20
N TYR A 18 -2.03 3.48 1.13
CA TYR A 18 -3.49 3.37 1.15
C TYR A 18 -3.95 1.95 1.51
N GLN A 19 -3.46 0.93 0.80
CA GLN A 19 -3.84 -0.46 1.07
C GLN A 19 -3.41 -0.92 2.46
N PHE A 20 -2.25 -0.45 2.95
CA PHE A 20 -1.82 -0.67 4.32
C PHE A 20 -2.84 -0.10 5.32
N GLN A 21 -3.30 1.14 5.13
CA GLN A 21 -4.29 1.77 6.01
C GLN A 21 -5.62 1.02 5.97
N VAL A 22 -6.09 0.60 4.79
CA VAL A 22 -7.32 -0.19 4.66
C VAL A 22 -7.24 -1.48 5.50
N VAL A 23 -6.16 -2.25 5.38
CA VAL A 23 -5.97 -3.48 6.16
C VAL A 23 -5.89 -3.19 7.65
N PHE A 24 -5.20 -2.12 8.04
CA PHE A 24 -5.08 -1.71 9.45
C PHE A 24 -6.43 -1.27 10.05
N LEU A 25 -7.29 -0.61 9.27
CA LEU A 25 -8.61 -0.17 9.70
C LEU A 25 -9.60 -1.34 9.76
N GLN A 26 -9.45 -2.33 8.88
CA GLN A 26 -10.26 -3.55 8.83
C GLN A 26 -9.80 -4.65 9.80
N LYS A 27 -9.14 -4.30 10.91
CA LYS A 27 -8.59 -5.23 11.92
C LYS A 27 -9.53 -6.33 12.43
N GLN A 28 -10.85 -6.17 12.32
CA GLN A 28 -11.80 -7.22 12.69
C GLN A 28 -11.89 -8.36 11.67
N LEU A 29 -11.41 -8.16 10.44
CA LEU A 29 -11.47 -9.14 9.35
C LEU A 29 -10.27 -10.09 9.32
N TYR A 30 -9.15 -9.72 9.94
CA TYR A 30 -7.89 -10.47 9.87
C TYR A 30 -7.30 -10.64 11.26
N SER A 31 -6.80 -11.84 11.57
CA SER A 31 -5.91 -12.02 12.72
C SER A 31 -4.61 -11.25 12.55
N ASP A 32 -3.88 -10.98 13.65
CA ASP A 32 -2.58 -10.30 13.60
C ASP A 32 -1.58 -11.01 12.67
N ARG A 33 -1.64 -12.34 12.63
CA ARG A 33 -0.83 -13.15 11.72
C ARG A 33 -1.19 -12.88 10.26
N GLU A 34 -2.47 -12.90 9.93
CA GLU A 34 -2.94 -12.66 8.57
C GLU A 34 -2.64 -11.23 8.13
N ALA A 35 -2.83 -10.24 9.00
CA ALA A 35 -2.44 -8.85 8.74
C ALA A 35 -0.95 -8.74 8.41
N GLY A 36 -0.08 -9.43 9.15
CA GLY A 36 1.36 -9.51 8.86
C GLY A 36 1.68 -10.13 7.50
N GLU A 37 1.00 -11.23 7.15
CA GLU A 37 1.14 -11.87 5.83
C GLU A 37 0.67 -10.94 4.69
N ILE A 38 -0.45 -10.24 4.87
CA ILE A 38 -0.98 -9.27 3.91
C ILE A 38 -0.01 -8.10 3.72
N PHE A 39 0.51 -7.50 4.80
CA PHE A 39 1.47 -6.40 4.70
C PHE A 39 2.74 -6.84 3.96
N SER A 40 3.19 -8.07 4.17
CA SER A 40 4.32 -8.63 3.42
C SER A 40 3.99 -8.75 1.92
N ALA A 41 2.80 -9.27 1.58
CA ALA A 41 2.35 -9.42 0.20
C ALA A 41 2.20 -8.06 -0.52
N LEU A 42 1.60 -7.07 0.15
CA LEU A 42 1.46 -5.69 -0.33
C LEU A 42 2.82 -5.08 -0.67
N ARG A 43 3.79 -5.22 0.25
CA ARG A 43 5.14 -4.68 0.03
C ARG A 43 5.84 -5.37 -1.14
N GLN A 44 5.75 -6.70 -1.24
CA GLN A 44 6.32 -7.44 -2.36
C GLN A 44 5.69 -7.07 -3.70
N LYS A 45 4.38 -6.85 -3.74
CA LYS A 45 3.67 -6.33 -4.92
C LYS A 45 4.21 -4.96 -5.33
N ALA A 46 4.33 -4.03 -4.38
CA ALA A 46 4.83 -2.68 -4.64
C ALA A 46 6.30 -2.67 -5.12
N ILE A 47 7.18 -3.48 -4.51
CA ILE A 47 8.58 -3.62 -4.96
C ILE A 47 8.66 -4.19 -6.38
N ARG A 48 7.82 -5.19 -6.71
CA ARG A 48 7.77 -5.74 -8.08
C ARG A 48 7.27 -4.71 -9.09
N GLN A 49 6.27 -3.92 -8.74
CA GLN A 49 5.79 -2.82 -9.58
C GLN A 49 6.89 -1.76 -9.79
N TYR A 50 7.62 -1.41 -8.74
CA TYR A 50 8.75 -0.49 -8.83
C TYR A 50 9.83 -1.02 -9.78
N GLN A 51 10.19 -2.30 -9.65
CA GLN A 51 11.19 -2.93 -10.51
C GLN A 51 10.71 -2.99 -11.97
N ALA A 52 9.45 -3.32 -12.21
CA ALA A 52 8.87 -3.34 -13.55
C ALA A 52 8.87 -1.94 -14.19
N LEU A 53 8.59 -0.90 -13.40
CA LEU A 53 8.53 0.49 -13.87
C LEU A 53 9.93 1.09 -14.14
N THR A 54 10.89 0.83 -13.24
CA THR A 54 12.19 1.52 -13.25
C THR A 54 13.33 0.67 -13.83
N GLY A 55 13.11 -0.64 -13.99
CA GLY A 55 14.15 -1.61 -14.32
C GLY A 55 15.16 -1.87 -13.20
N LYS A 56 14.98 -1.27 -12.02
CA LYS A 56 15.93 -1.35 -10.89
C LYS A 56 15.33 -2.15 -9.74
N SER A 57 16.16 -2.98 -9.12
CA SER A 57 15.81 -3.59 -7.83
C SER A 57 15.88 -2.55 -6.71
N ILE A 58 15.00 -2.68 -5.72
CA ILE A 58 15.00 -1.90 -4.49
C ILE A 58 14.85 -2.86 -3.31
N THR A 59 15.56 -2.59 -2.22
CA THR A 59 15.42 -3.34 -0.97
C THR A 59 14.14 -2.93 -0.23
N THR A 60 13.69 -3.79 0.69
CA THR A 60 12.59 -3.46 1.62
C THR A 60 12.85 -2.15 2.37
N GLU A 61 14.08 -1.93 2.82
CA GLU A 61 14.45 -0.75 3.60
C GLU A 61 14.39 0.53 2.74
N GLU A 62 14.92 0.48 1.53
CA GLU A 62 14.83 1.60 0.58
C GLU A 62 13.37 1.89 0.20
N PHE A 63 12.56 0.85 0.01
CA PHE A 63 11.13 1.01 -0.24
C PHE A 63 10.42 1.67 0.95
N HIS A 64 10.72 1.28 2.19
CA HIS A 64 10.16 1.93 3.38
C HIS A 64 10.57 3.41 3.47
N LYS A 65 11.83 3.74 3.18
CA LYS A 65 12.28 5.14 3.13
C LYS A 65 11.52 5.95 2.09
N MET A 66 11.18 5.36 0.95
CA MET A 66 10.35 6.01 -0.07
C MET A 66 8.93 6.30 0.46
N VAL A 67 8.29 5.33 1.12
CA VAL A 67 6.95 5.52 1.71
C VAL A 67 6.98 6.55 2.85
N TRP A 68 8.00 6.50 3.71
CA TRP A 68 8.19 7.50 4.78
C TRP A 68 8.54 8.89 4.26
N GLY A 69 9.19 8.96 3.10
CA GLY A 69 9.54 10.21 2.42
C GLY A 69 8.34 10.95 1.81
N LEU A 70 7.14 10.33 1.78
CA LEU A 70 5.91 11.04 1.42
C LEU A 70 5.67 12.21 2.41
N SER A 71 5.14 13.32 1.90
CA SER A 71 4.84 14.48 2.75
C SER A 71 3.72 14.18 3.74
N ASP A 72 3.75 14.81 4.91
CA ASP A 72 2.74 14.56 5.96
C ASP A 72 1.31 14.91 5.50
N PRO A 73 1.05 16.04 4.79
CA PRO A 73 -0.29 16.30 4.25
C PRO A 73 -0.79 15.22 3.30
N LEU A 74 0.11 14.59 2.53
CA LEU A 74 -0.26 13.49 1.64
C LEU A 74 -0.60 12.22 2.43
N LYS A 75 0.17 11.89 3.47
CA LYS A 75 -0.11 10.75 4.36
C LYS A 75 -1.43 10.93 5.10
N GLU A 76 -1.72 12.14 5.57
CA GLU A 76 -2.99 12.50 6.20
C GLU A 76 -4.15 12.29 5.22
N GLY A 77 -4.08 12.85 4.01
CA GLY A 77 -5.12 12.67 3.00
C GLY A 77 -5.34 11.21 2.58
N ILE A 78 -4.28 10.40 2.49
CA ILE A 78 -4.40 8.95 2.23
C ILE A 78 -5.10 8.23 3.39
N THR A 79 -4.80 8.63 4.63
CA THR A 79 -5.43 8.06 5.81
C THR A 79 -6.91 8.40 5.88
N GLU A 80 -7.28 9.65 5.63
CA GLU A 80 -8.67 10.10 5.55
C GLU A 80 -9.45 9.36 4.46
N LEU A 81 -8.87 9.24 3.26
CA LEU A 81 -9.47 8.50 2.16
C LEU A 81 -9.71 7.02 2.52
N ALA A 82 -8.73 6.35 3.13
CA ALA A 82 -8.87 4.97 3.57
C ALA A 82 -9.95 4.81 4.65
N GLN A 83 -10.06 5.76 5.58
CA GLN A 83 -11.12 5.76 6.60
C GLN A 83 -12.51 5.88 5.97
N ASP A 84 -12.69 6.82 5.05
CA ASP A 84 -13.96 6.99 4.35
C ASP A 84 -14.32 5.76 3.54
N ASP A 85 -13.39 5.20 2.76
CA ASP A 85 -13.67 4.04 1.94
C ASP A 85 -14.00 2.80 2.78
N VAL A 86 -13.30 2.57 3.89
CA VAL A 86 -13.64 1.48 4.83
C VAL A 86 -15.02 1.71 5.44
N ARG A 87 -15.31 2.94 5.90
CA ARG A 87 -16.60 3.30 6.49
C ARG A 87 -17.77 3.09 5.52
N PHE A 88 -17.58 3.40 4.24
CA PHE A 88 -18.62 3.27 3.21
C PHE A 88 -18.57 1.92 2.46
N GLY A 89 -17.69 1.00 2.85
CA GLY A 89 -17.56 -0.31 2.19
C GLY A 89 -17.12 -0.23 0.72
N ARG A 90 -16.34 0.80 0.35
CA ARG A 90 -15.83 1.05 -1.01
C ARG A 90 -14.49 0.39 -1.30
N THR A 91 -13.93 -0.30 -0.31
CA THR A 91 -12.66 -1.01 -0.46
C THR A 91 -12.85 -2.35 -1.16
N LYS A 92 -11.85 -2.75 -1.95
CA LYS A 92 -11.76 -4.14 -2.42
C LYS A 92 -11.30 -5.00 -1.25
N LEU A 93 -12.00 -6.12 -1.03
CA LEU A 93 -11.60 -7.11 -0.04
C LEU A 93 -10.29 -7.78 -0.47
N ILE A 94 -9.32 -7.79 0.44
CA ILE A 94 -8.11 -8.61 0.32
C ILE A 94 -8.48 -10.02 0.78
N SER A 95 -8.25 -11.00 -0.08
CA SER A 95 -8.69 -12.37 0.16
C SER A 95 -7.55 -13.36 0.02
N LYS A 96 -7.60 -14.45 0.76
CA LYS A 96 -6.67 -15.56 0.63
C LYS A 96 -7.15 -16.51 -0.46
N SER A 97 -6.30 -16.82 -1.43
CA SER A 97 -6.58 -17.83 -2.46
C SER A 97 -6.49 -19.25 -1.88
N MET A 98 -6.98 -20.22 -2.64
CA MET A 98 -6.98 -21.65 -2.25
C MET A 98 -5.57 -22.22 -2.02
N ASP A 99 -4.54 -21.64 -2.65
CA ASP A 99 -3.14 -22.03 -2.48
C ASP A 99 -2.45 -21.34 -1.28
N GLY A 100 -3.19 -20.52 -0.52
CA GLY A 100 -2.68 -19.82 0.66
C GLY A 100 -1.97 -18.50 0.37
N THR A 101 -1.92 -18.05 -0.89
CA THR A 101 -1.39 -16.71 -1.23
C THR A 101 -2.44 -15.62 -1.00
N TRP A 102 -1.99 -14.38 -0.83
CA TRP A 102 -2.89 -13.23 -0.66
C TRP A 102 -3.14 -12.56 -2.01
N LEU A 103 -4.41 -12.42 -2.38
CA LEU A 103 -4.86 -11.64 -3.52
C LEU A 103 -5.00 -10.19 -3.08
N VAL A 104 -3.95 -9.41 -3.37
CA VAL A 104 -3.82 -7.97 -3.08
C VAL A 104 -3.79 -7.15 -4.35
#